data_AF-A0A0F9R2L9-F1
#
_entry.id   AF-A0A0F9R2L9-F1
#
_cell.length_a   1.000
_cell.length_b   1.000
_cell.length_c   1.000
_cell.angle_alpha   90.00
_cell.angle_beta   90.00
_cell.angle_gamma   90.00
#
_symmetry.space_group_name_H-M   'P 1'
#
loop_
_entity.id
_entity.type
_entity.pdbx_description
1 polymer ?
#
loop_
_entity_poly.entity_id
_entity_poly.type
_entity_poly.pdbx_seq_one_letter_code
_entity_poly.pdbx_strand_id
1 'polypeptide(L)' 'MNIKLSLDKEWQMQSSEKVSKHGETISTIDFDPEDWYKVEIPTTVINGLLQNKKIEDPYYGLNLKSLAGYKKEVTIF' A
#
# COMPACT_ATOMS: atom_id res chain seq x y z
N MET A 1 -32.77 8.48 13.28
CA MET A 1 -31.95 7.29 13.01
C MET A 1 -30.55 7.75 12.66
N ASN A 2 -29.51 7.16 13.26
CA ASN A 2 -28.12 7.43 12.90
C ASN A 2 -27.67 6.28 11.99
N ILE A 3 -27.43 6.55 10.71
CA ILE A 3 -26.93 5.55 9.76
C ILE A 3 -25.41 5.62 9.78
N LYS A 4 -24.76 4.51 10.16
CA LYS A 4 -23.31 4.36 10.11
C LYS A 4 -22.96 3.44 8.93
N LEU A 5 -22.32 4.00 7.90
CA LEU A 5 -21.73 3.24 6.80
C LEU A 5 -20.27 2.92 7.16
N SER A 6 -19.90 1.65 7.11
CA SER A 6 -18.51 1.23 7.28
C SER A 6 -17.81 1.23 5.93
N LEU A 7 -16.65 1.89 5.87
CA LEU A 7 -15.81 1.97 4.68
C LEU A 7 -14.52 1.18 4.91
N ASP A 8 -14.57 0.02 5.54
CA ASP A 8 -13.41 -0.78 5.94
C ASP A 8 -13.14 -1.98 5.02
N LYS A 9 -13.94 -2.15 3.97
CA LYS A 9 -13.90 -3.29 3.06
C LYS A 9 -13.50 -2.89 1.65
N GLU A 10 -12.99 -3.86 0.91
CA GLU A 10 -12.74 -3.79 -0.54
C GLU A 10 -11.76 -2.69 -0.98
N TRP A 11 -10.92 -2.21 -0.06
CA TRP A 11 -9.84 -1.30 -0.42
C TRP A 11 -8.78 -1.98 -1.25
N GLN A 12 -8.29 -1.23 -2.23
CA GLN A 12 -7.16 -1.60 -3.06
C GLN A 12 -6.16 -0.46 -3.08
N MET A 13 -4.87 -0.76 -3.26
CA MET A 13 -3.81 0.24 -3.36
C MET A 13 -2.84 -0.07 -4.51
N GLN A 14 -2.25 0.99 -5.06
CA GLN A 14 -1.17 0.90 -6.03
C GLN A 14 -0.25 2.12 -5.92
N SER A 15 1.02 1.98 -6.32
CA SER A 15 1.91 3.12 -6.51
C SER A 15 1.40 3.99 -7.66
N SER A 16 1.31 5.30 -7.47
CA SER A 16 0.95 6.24 -8.54
C SER A 16 1.88 6.17 -9.74
N GLU A 17 3.13 5.73 -9.55
CA GLU A 17 4.09 5.49 -10.64
C GLU A 17 3.59 4.44 -11.66
N LYS A 18 2.81 3.46 -11.20
CA LYS A 18 2.27 2.40 -12.06
C LYS A 18 0.90 2.73 -12.64
N VAL A 19 0.33 3.88 -12.28
CA VAL A 19 -1.02 4.27 -12.70
C VAL A 19 -0.92 5.36 -13.75
N SER A 20 -1.26 4.99 -14.99
CA SER A 20 -1.26 5.91 -16.14
C SER A 20 -2.52 6.78 -16.22
N LYS A 21 -3.58 6.42 -15.49
CA LYS A 21 -4.85 7.16 -15.46
C LYS A 21 -4.76 8.35 -14.51
N HIS A 22 -5.48 9.42 -14.84
CA HIS A 22 -5.58 10.59 -13.97
C HIS A 22 -6.55 10.36 -12.80
N GLY A 23 -6.42 11.16 -11.75
CA GLY A 23 -7.21 11.03 -10.53
C GLY A 23 -8.72 11.16 -10.76
N GLU A 24 -9.14 11.98 -11.72
CA GLU A 24 -10.54 12.15 -12.11
C GLU A 24 -11.12 10.85 -12.67
N THR A 25 -10.31 10.07 -13.40
CA THR A 25 -10.72 8.75 -13.93
C THR A 25 -10.75 7.70 -12.82
N ILE A 26 -9.74 7.66 -11.94
CA ILE A 26 -9.64 6.66 -10.86
C ILE A 26 -10.81 6.79 -9.86
N SER A 27 -11.36 7.99 -9.72
CA SER A 27 -12.41 8.28 -8.73
C SER A 27 -13.83 8.01 -9.23
N THR A 28 -14.00 7.43 -10.43
CA THR A 28 -15.33 7.07 -10.96
C THR A 28 -15.71 5.65 -10.61
N ILE A 29 -17.02 5.34 -10.69
CA ILE A 29 -17.53 3.98 -10.50
C ILE A 29 -17.15 3.01 -11.63
N ASP A 30 -16.81 3.56 -12.80
CA ASP A 30 -16.46 2.79 -13.99
C ASP A 30 -14.97 2.42 -14.05
N PHE A 31 -14.16 2.89 -13.09
CA PHE A 31 -12.75 2.53 -13.02
C PHE A 31 -12.58 1.13 -12.46
N ASP A 32 -12.02 0.23 -13.26
CA ASP A 32 -11.63 -1.12 -12.83
C ASP A 32 -10.11 -1.16 -12.54
N PRO A 33 -9.69 -1.33 -11.27
CA PRO A 33 -8.27 -1.36 -10.93
C PRO A 33 -7.60 -2.66 -11.40
N GLU A 34 -6.73 -2.58 -12.41
CA GLU A 34 -5.94 -3.71 -12.89
C GLU A 34 -4.63 -3.88 -12.09
N ASP A 35 -4.39 -5.08 -11.56
CA ASP A 35 -3.19 -5.43 -10.79
C ASP A 35 -2.94 -4.60 -9.50
N TRP A 36 -4.01 -4.08 -8.89
CA TRP A 36 -3.92 -3.41 -7.59
C TRP A 36 -3.88 -4.41 -6.44
N TYR A 37 -3.30 -4.00 -5.31
CA TYR A 37 -3.17 -4.84 -4.12
C TYR A 37 -4.37 -4.66 -3.22
N LYS A 38 -5.07 -5.75 -2.89
CA LYS A 38 -6.15 -5.73 -1.90
C LYS A 38 -5.57 -5.47 -0.52
N VAL A 39 -6.21 -4.60 0.25
CA VAL A 39 -5.75 -4.24 1.61
C VAL A 39 -6.91 -4.17 2.59
N GLU A 40 -6.65 -4.57 3.82
CA GLU A 40 -7.59 -4.45 4.95
C GLU A 40 -7.21 -3.23 5.77
N ILE A 41 -8.13 -2.28 6.00
CA ILE A 41 -7.84 -1.06 6.74
C ILE A 41 -8.27 -1.18 8.22
N PRO A 42 -7.63 -0.48 9.17
CA PRO A 42 -6.49 0.42 8.99
C PRO A 42 -5.19 -0.33 8.66
N THR A 43 -4.42 0.18 7.70
CA THR A 43 -3.13 -0.39 7.33
C THR A 43 -2.14 0.66 6.85
N THR A 44 -0.88 0.28 6.76
CA THR A 44 0.18 1.08 6.13
C THR A 44 0.55 0.46 4.78
N VAL A 45 1.22 1.22 3.91
CA VAL A 45 1.69 0.71 2.61
C VAL A 45 2.60 -0.51 2.79
N ILE A 46 3.53 -0.48 3.75
CA ILE A 46 4.45 -1.61 4.02
C ILE A 46 3.65 -2.86 4.43
N ASN A 47 2.71 -2.74 5.37
CA ASN A 47 1.92 -3.90 5.79
C ASN A 47 1.03 -4.41 4.66
N GLY A 48 0.41 -3.53 3.87
CA GLY A 48 -0.36 -3.95 2.69
C GLY A 48 0.48 -4.72 1.66
N LEU A 49 1.71 -4.28 1.40
CA LEU A 49 2.65 -4.98 0.52
C LEU A 49 3.08 -6.33 1.09
N LEU A 50 3.28 -6.41 2.41
CA LEU A 50 3.61 -7.66 3.12
C LEU A 50 2.46 -8.68 2.98
N GLN A 51 1.21 -8.27 3.24
CA GLN A 51 0.04 -9.15 3.09
C GLN A 51 -0.16 -9.64 1.64
N ASN A 52 0.26 -8.83 0.66
CA ASN A 52 0.25 -9.18 -0.76
C ASN A 52 1.54 -9.90 -1.22
N LYS A 53 2.42 -10.29 -0.29
CA LYS A 53 3.68 -11.02 -0.55
C LYS A 53 4.61 -10.31 -1.55
N LYS A 54 4.59 -8.98 -1.55
CA LYS A 54 5.45 -8.15 -2.41
C LYS A 54 6.77 -7.75 -1.75
N ILE A 55 6.84 -7.91 -0.43
CA ILE A 55 8.05 -7.76 0.37
C ILE A 55 8.15 -8.94 1.34
N GLU A 56 9.37 -9.24 1.78
CA GLU A 56 9.59 -10.19 2.87
C GLU A 56 9.29 -9.56 4.24
N ASP A 57 9.14 -10.38 5.28
CA ASP A 57 8.93 -9.90 6.64
C ASP A 57 10.10 -8.99 7.06
N PRO A 58 9.86 -7.68 7.28
CA PRO A 58 10.91 -6.74 7.64
C PRO A 58 11.60 -7.05 8.96
N TYR A 59 10.94 -7.78 9.86
CA TYR A 59 11.48 -8.13 11.18
C TYR A 59 12.35 -9.39 11.15
N TYR A 60 12.40 -10.11 10.03
CA TYR A 60 13.27 -11.27 9.88
C TYR A 60 14.66 -10.87 9.37
N GLY A 61 15.70 -11.26 10.13
CA GLY A 61 17.10 -11.12 9.71
C GLY A 61 17.47 -9.70 9.31
N LEU A 62 17.82 -9.51 8.03
CA LEU A 62 18.22 -8.22 7.46
C LEU A 62 17.22 -7.69 6.42
N ASN A 63 16.02 -8.26 6.35
CA ASN A 63 15.02 -7.94 5.33
C ASN A 63 14.56 -6.49 5.38
N LEU A 64 14.58 -5.84 6.56
CA LEU A 64 14.34 -4.41 6.66
C LEU A 64 15.24 -3.58 5.71
N LYS A 65 16.47 -4.05 5.46
CA LYS A 65 17.46 -3.34 4.63
C LYS A 65 17.14 -3.40 3.14
N SER A 66 16.27 -4.31 2.70
CA SER A 66 15.84 -4.40 1.30
C SER A 66 14.63 -3.52 0.99
N LEU A 67 14.02 -2.90 2.00
CA LEU A 67 12.90 -1.98 1.78
C LEU A 67 13.37 -0.69 1.10
N ALA A 68 12.59 -0.23 0.13
CA ALA A 68 12.79 1.07 -0.50
C ALA A 68 12.76 2.17 0.57
N GLY A 69 13.77 3.05 0.53
CA GLY A 69 13.90 4.14 1.51
C GLY A 69 14.68 3.79 2.77
N TYR A 70 15.13 2.54 2.96
CA TYR A 70 16.08 2.22 4.03
C TYR A 70 17.35 3.07 3.88
N LYS A 71 17.68 3.81 4.94
CA LYS A 71 18.95 4.55 5.06
C LYS A 71 19.75 3.92 6.17
N LYS A 72 21.01 3.58 5.89
CA LYS A 72 21.96 3.23 6.95
C LYS A 72 22.14 4.45 7.84
N GLU A 73 22.33 4.22 9.14
CA GLU A 73 22.78 5.28 10.03
C GLU A 73 24.04 5.91 9.43
N VAL A 74 23.99 7.21 9.20
CA VAL A 74 25.18 7.98 8.84
C VAL A 74 25.92 8.17 10.15
N THR A 75 26.96 7.39 10.38
CA THR A 75 27.87 7.64 11.49
C THR A 75 28.63 8.92 11.17
N ILE A 76 28.20 10.02 11.80
CA ILE A 76 28.90 11.30 11.74
C ILE A 76 30.03 11.19 12.77
N PHE A 77 31.26 11.06 12.28
CA PHE A 77 32.47 11.24 13.10
C PHE A 77 32.97 12.67 12.93
#